data_AF-L1I6G6-F1
#
_entry.id   AF-L1I6G6-F1
#
_cell.length_a   1.000
_cell.length_b   1.000
_cell.length_c   1.000
_cell.angle_alpha   90.00
_cell.angle_beta   90.00
_cell.angle_gamma   90.00
#
_symmetry.space_group_name_H-M   'P 1'
#
loop_
_entity.id
_entity.type
_entity.pdbx_description
1 polymer ?
#
loop_
_entity_poly.entity_id
_entity_poly.type
_entity_poly.pdbx_seq_one_letter_code
_entity_poly.pdbx_strand_id
1 'polypeptide(L)'
;IFFENDMKPDLYGPFWLCTTLIFTMAAAGNLGALLSFVPTKENRVKHRFFTYNFSKLTVGTSVLYGYTAIVPVAGWAASKWLMSSPFGLLELVCIYGYSLTIYIPAAIICVAPIEFLRWITILAAFVISLKFITRNVRDVIIRQVDESKALMILVVVGALHAALALFLKIYFYN
;
A
#
# COMPACT_ATOMS: atom_id res chain seq x y z
N ILE A 1 -18.62 -6.86 -8.35
CA ILE A 1 -17.33 -7.44 -7.87
C ILE A 1 -16.29 -7.29 -8.99
N PHE A 2 -15.02 -6.99 -8.72
CA PHE A 2 -14.01 -6.69 -9.77
C PHE A 2 -13.83 -7.86 -10.77
N PHE A 3 -14.27 -9.06 -10.40
CA PHE A 3 -14.28 -10.27 -11.24
C PHE A 3 -15.69 -10.81 -11.53
N GLU A 4 -16.74 -9.98 -11.46
CA GLU A 4 -18.12 -10.43 -11.77
C GLU A 4 -18.41 -10.52 -13.28
N ASN A 5 -17.57 -9.88 -14.09
CA ASN A 5 -17.54 -10.04 -15.54
C ASN A 5 -16.28 -10.85 -15.88
N ASP A 6 -16.26 -11.57 -17.01
CA ASP A 6 -15.20 -12.48 -17.53
C ASP A 6 -13.77 -11.89 -17.68
N MET A 7 -13.37 -10.88 -16.89
CA MET A 7 -12.02 -10.40 -16.77
C MET A 7 -11.16 -11.43 -16.06
N LYS A 8 -10.26 -12.04 -16.84
CA LYS A 8 -9.21 -12.90 -16.32
C LYS A 8 -8.26 -12.06 -15.45
N PRO A 9 -7.79 -12.60 -14.31
CA PRO A 9 -6.80 -11.90 -13.48
C PRO A 9 -5.55 -11.59 -14.31
N ASP A 10 -5.16 -10.32 -14.32
CA ASP A 10 -4.04 -9.79 -15.06
C ASP A 10 -2.92 -9.32 -14.11
N LEU A 11 -1.66 -9.48 -14.51
CA LEU A 11 -0.52 -9.03 -13.70
C LEU A 11 -0.15 -7.55 -13.96
N TYR A 12 -0.99 -6.79 -14.67
CA TYR A 12 -0.68 -5.40 -15.00
C TYR A 12 -0.65 -4.53 -13.75
N GLY A 13 -1.68 -4.62 -12.91
CA GLY A 13 -1.75 -3.87 -11.66
C GLY A 13 -0.56 -4.14 -10.72
N PRO A 14 -0.35 -5.41 -10.29
CA PRO A 14 0.74 -5.80 -9.40
C PRO A 14 2.14 -5.43 -9.88
N PHE A 15 2.38 -5.36 -11.19
CA PHE A 15 3.67 -4.97 -11.72
C PHE A 15 3.77 -3.44 -11.89
N TRP A 16 2.91 -2.84 -12.71
CA TRP A 16 3.05 -1.45 -13.13
C TRP A 16 2.61 -0.44 -12.07
N LEU A 17 1.52 -0.71 -11.34
CA LEU A 17 1.05 0.20 -10.28
C LEU A 17 2.01 0.21 -9.10
N CYS A 18 2.53 -0.97 -8.72
CA CYS A 18 3.58 -1.07 -7.69
C CYS A 18 4.84 -0.32 -8.11
N THR A 19 5.34 -0.55 -9.34
CA THR A 19 6.52 0.15 -9.86
C THR A 19 6.32 1.66 -9.81
N THR A 20 5.20 2.14 -10.35
CA THR A 20 4.88 3.57 -10.38
C THR A 20 4.84 4.13 -8.98
N LEU A 21 4.15 3.47 -8.05
CA LEU A 21 4.06 3.91 -6.67
C LEU A 21 5.42 3.99 -5.98
N ILE A 22 6.30 3.00 -6.18
CA ILE A 22 7.67 3.00 -5.64
C ILE A 22 8.41 4.27 -6.08
N PHE A 23 8.43 4.55 -7.38
CA PHE A 23 9.11 5.73 -7.91
C PHE A 23 8.45 7.04 -7.46
N THR A 24 7.12 7.12 -7.49
CA THR A 24 6.38 8.30 -7.06
C THR A 24 6.63 8.61 -5.59
N MET A 25 6.59 7.63 -4.70
CA MET A 25 6.83 7.84 -3.27
C MET A 25 8.29 8.20 -2.99
N ALA A 26 9.25 7.54 -3.65
CA ALA A 26 10.66 7.89 -3.49
C ALA A 26 10.95 9.31 -3.97
N ALA A 27 10.39 9.73 -5.11
CA ALA A 27 10.49 11.09 -5.61
C ALA A 27 9.80 12.10 -4.69
N ALA A 28 8.55 11.83 -4.31
CA ALA A 28 7.75 12.72 -3.47
C ALA A 28 8.36 12.91 -2.07
N GLY A 29 8.84 11.83 -1.46
CA GLY A 29 9.51 11.88 -0.16
C GLY A 29 10.85 12.61 -0.20
N ASN A 30 11.58 12.59 -1.31
CA ASN A 30 12.81 13.38 -1.47
C ASN A 30 12.49 14.85 -1.76
N LEU A 31 11.51 15.14 -2.62
CA LEU A 31 11.08 16.50 -2.93
C LEU A 31 10.47 17.19 -1.70
N GLY A 32 9.66 16.48 -0.91
CA GLY A 32 9.12 17.00 0.34
C GLY A 32 10.22 17.34 1.35
N ALA A 33 11.28 16.53 1.43
CA ALA A 33 12.44 16.82 2.28
C ALA A 33 13.20 18.08 1.80
N LEU A 34 13.36 18.24 0.49
CA LEU A 34 13.95 19.45 -0.11
C LEU A 34 13.11 20.69 0.21
N LEU A 35 11.79 20.63 0.09
CA LEU A 35 10.89 21.76 0.38
C LEU A 35 10.85 22.11 1.86
N SER A 36 11.05 21.14 2.77
CA SER A 36 11.16 21.40 4.21
C SER A 36 12.50 22.02 4.63
N PHE A 37 13.48 22.08 3.72
CA PHE A 37 14.80 22.64 4.00
C PHE A 37 14.73 24.18 4.04
N VAL A 38 14.35 24.74 5.18
CA VAL A 38 14.39 26.20 5.43
C VAL A 38 15.78 26.60 5.95
N PRO A 39 16.48 27.58 5.36
CA PRO A 39 17.78 28.03 5.84
C PRO A 39 17.69 28.82 7.17
N THR A 40 17.69 28.13 8.31
CA THR A 40 17.79 28.78 9.63
C THR A 40 19.23 29.22 9.91
N LYS A 41 19.44 30.34 10.63
CA LYS A 41 20.79 30.90 10.91
C LYS A 41 21.75 29.88 11.57
N GLU A 42 21.23 28.89 12.30
CA GLU A 42 21.97 27.76 12.91
C GLU A 42 22.50 26.74 11.88
N ASN A 43 21.79 26.55 10.76
CA ASN A 43 22.12 25.56 9.73
C ASN A 43 23.18 26.03 8.73
N ARG A 44 23.65 27.28 8.83
CA ARG A 44 24.66 27.85 7.90
C ARG A 44 26.03 27.18 8.00
N VAL A 45 26.33 26.49 9.11
CA VAL A 45 27.66 25.92 9.37
C VAL A 45 27.74 24.42 9.03
N LYS A 46 26.62 23.67 8.98
CA LYS A 46 26.68 22.20 8.92
C LYS A 46 26.25 21.50 7.62
N HIS A 47 25.32 22.01 6.81
CA HIS A 47 24.89 21.24 5.61
C HIS A 47 24.50 22.16 4.45
N ARG A 48 25.41 22.34 3.49
CA ARG A 48 25.17 23.12 2.25
C ARG A 48 24.58 22.32 1.10
N PHE A 49 24.35 21.01 1.26
CA PHE A 49 23.89 20.17 0.15
C PHE A 49 22.75 19.27 0.63
N PHE A 50 21.58 19.44 0.01
CA PHE A 50 20.51 18.45 0.06
C PHE A 50 21.06 17.11 -0.47
N THR A 51 20.96 16.05 0.34
CA THR A 51 21.38 14.70 -0.07
C THR A 51 20.15 13.88 -0.43
N TYR A 52 20.04 13.47 -1.68
CA TYR A 52 19.01 12.54 -2.12
C TYR A 52 19.17 11.19 -1.39
N ASN A 53 18.09 10.69 -0.79
CA ASN A 53 18.10 9.40 -0.12
C ASN A 53 17.71 8.27 -1.08
N PHE A 54 18.72 7.61 -1.66
CA PHE A 54 18.55 6.45 -2.54
C PHE A 54 17.88 5.24 -1.85
N SER A 55 18.01 5.13 -0.53
CA SER A 55 17.39 4.03 0.23
C SER A 55 15.87 4.03 0.11
N LYS A 56 15.24 5.19 -0.12
CA LYS A 56 13.79 5.28 -0.34
C LYS A 56 13.31 4.42 -1.52
N LEU A 57 14.13 4.32 -2.56
CA LEU A 57 13.83 3.47 -3.71
C LEU A 57 13.94 1.99 -3.33
N THR A 58 15.09 1.55 -2.81
CA THR A 58 15.36 0.14 -2.47
C THR A 58 14.39 -0.40 -1.42
N VAL A 59 14.13 0.38 -0.37
CA VAL A 59 13.20 -0.01 0.70
C VAL A 59 11.76 0.01 0.19
N GLY A 60 11.38 1.02 -0.62
CA GLY A 60 10.08 1.05 -1.29
C GLY A 60 9.83 -0.18 -2.15
N THR A 61 10.81 -0.57 -2.98
CA THR A 61 10.77 -1.78 -3.81
C THR A 61 10.54 -3.02 -2.96
N SER A 62 11.36 -3.18 -1.92
CA SER A 62 11.31 -4.38 -1.06
C SER A 62 9.95 -4.50 -0.36
N VAL A 63 9.45 -3.40 0.20
CA VAL A 63 8.20 -3.40 0.97
C VAL A 63 6.98 -3.56 0.07
N LEU A 64 6.89 -2.81 -1.03
CA LEU A 64 5.70 -2.82 -1.88
C LEU A 64 5.58 -4.13 -2.65
N TYR A 65 6.65 -4.61 -3.28
CA TYR A 65 6.60 -5.92 -3.94
C TYR A 65 6.49 -7.07 -2.95
N GLY A 66 7.19 -6.99 -1.82
CA GLY A 66 7.07 -7.96 -0.74
C GLY A 66 5.62 -8.05 -0.24
N TYR A 67 4.97 -6.92 -0.01
CA TYR A 67 3.56 -6.86 0.38
C TYR A 67 2.64 -7.48 -0.67
N THR A 68 2.78 -7.12 -1.95
CA THR A 68 1.93 -7.66 -3.04
C THR A 68 2.22 -9.12 -3.39
N ALA A 69 3.31 -9.70 -2.90
CA ALA A 69 3.62 -11.12 -3.08
C ALA A 69 3.23 -11.92 -1.83
N ILE A 70 3.79 -11.56 -0.67
CA ILE A 70 3.69 -12.34 0.56
C ILE A 70 2.25 -12.36 1.08
N VAL A 71 1.55 -11.22 1.10
CA VAL A 71 0.19 -11.17 1.67
C VAL A 71 -0.81 -11.98 0.82
N PRO A 72 -0.84 -11.85 -0.52
CA PRO A 72 -1.65 -12.72 -1.37
C PRO A 72 -1.31 -14.20 -1.27
N VAL A 73 -0.02 -14.57 -1.20
CA VAL A 73 0.39 -15.98 -1.03
C VAL A 73 -0.09 -16.54 0.31
N ALA A 74 0.05 -15.77 1.40
CA ALA A 74 -0.43 -16.17 2.71
C ALA A 74 -1.96 -16.30 2.74
N GLY A 75 -2.68 -15.33 2.15
CA GLY A 75 -4.14 -15.38 2.02
C GLY A 75 -4.63 -16.55 1.18
N TRP A 76 -3.93 -16.85 0.07
CA TRP A 76 -4.19 -18.02 -0.77
C TRP A 76 -3.99 -19.32 0.01
N ALA A 77 -2.86 -19.49 0.69
CA ALA A 77 -2.57 -20.67 1.50
C ALA A 77 -3.60 -20.86 2.62
N ALA A 78 -3.96 -19.79 3.33
CA ALA A 78 -5.01 -19.81 4.34
C ALA A 78 -6.36 -20.23 3.75
N SER A 79 -6.72 -19.71 2.57
CA SER A 79 -7.97 -20.09 1.91
C SER A 79 -8.03 -21.58 1.53
N LYS A 80 -6.89 -22.18 1.13
CA LYS A 80 -6.80 -23.61 0.84
C LYS A 80 -7.08 -24.49 2.07
N TRP A 81 -6.84 -23.96 3.26
CA TRP A 81 -7.02 -24.69 4.52
C TRP A 81 -8.40 -24.46 5.13
N LEU A 82 -8.98 -23.28 4.91
CA LEU A 82 -10.20 -22.84 5.58
C LEU A 82 -11.46 -22.98 4.71
N MET A 83 -11.33 -23.09 3.38
CA MET A 83 -12.45 -22.99 2.44
C MET A 83 -12.50 -24.19 1.48
N SER A 84 -13.72 -24.61 1.14
CA SER A 84 -13.95 -25.66 0.13
C SER A 84 -13.66 -25.17 -1.29
N SER A 85 -13.89 -23.89 -1.58
CA SER A 85 -13.57 -23.22 -2.84
C SER A 85 -12.58 -22.07 -2.58
N PRO A 86 -11.27 -22.35 -2.59
CA PRO A 86 -10.23 -21.39 -2.25
C PRO A 86 -10.09 -20.28 -3.31
N PHE A 87 -9.51 -19.14 -2.91
CA PHE A 87 -9.22 -18.05 -3.84
C PHE A 87 -8.21 -18.46 -4.92
N GLY A 88 -8.28 -17.83 -6.09
CA GLY A 88 -7.17 -17.88 -7.05
C GLY A 88 -5.98 -17.09 -6.52
N LEU A 89 -4.76 -17.64 -6.63
CA LEU A 89 -3.56 -16.89 -6.22
C LEU A 89 -3.39 -15.60 -7.04
N LEU A 90 -3.53 -15.71 -8.36
CA LEU A 90 -3.44 -14.55 -9.26
C LEU A 90 -4.53 -13.52 -8.96
N GLU A 91 -5.74 -13.97 -8.61
CA GLU A 91 -6.86 -13.11 -8.22
C GLU A 91 -6.50 -12.26 -6.99
N LEU A 92 -5.94 -12.88 -5.94
CA LEU A 92 -5.49 -12.15 -4.75
C LEU A 92 -4.33 -11.21 -5.06
N VAL A 93 -3.36 -11.64 -5.87
CA VAL A 93 -2.24 -10.78 -6.28
C VAL A 93 -2.77 -9.53 -7.01
N CYS A 94 -3.74 -9.70 -7.92
CA CYS A 94 -4.41 -8.59 -8.60
C CYS A 94 -5.09 -7.65 -7.61
N ILE A 95 -5.95 -8.17 -6.72
CA ILE A 95 -6.69 -7.38 -5.74
C ILE A 95 -5.73 -6.50 -4.93
N TYR A 96 -4.64 -7.07 -4.43
CA TYR A 96 -3.65 -6.35 -3.63
C TYR A 96 -2.82 -5.36 -4.47
N GLY A 97 -2.48 -5.68 -5.72
CA GLY A 97 -1.81 -4.73 -6.61
C GLY A 97 -2.68 -3.53 -6.96
N TYR A 98 -3.95 -3.77 -7.33
CA TYR A 98 -4.91 -2.73 -7.69
C TYR A 98 -5.30 -1.84 -6.51
N SER A 99 -5.33 -2.40 -5.30
CA SER A 99 -5.63 -1.61 -4.10
C SER A 99 -4.60 -0.50 -3.86
N LEU A 100 -3.35 -0.67 -4.30
CA LEU A 100 -2.29 0.31 -4.10
C LEU A 100 -2.40 1.55 -4.99
N THR A 101 -3.23 1.52 -6.04
CA THR A 101 -3.36 2.64 -7.00
C THR A 101 -3.61 3.98 -6.31
N ILE A 102 -4.48 4.01 -5.30
CA ILE A 102 -4.87 5.25 -4.61
C ILE A 102 -3.70 5.91 -3.88
N TYR A 103 -2.64 5.17 -3.56
CA TYR A 103 -1.45 5.73 -2.95
C TYR A 103 -0.61 6.56 -3.93
N ILE A 104 -0.78 6.39 -5.25
CA ILE A 104 -0.05 7.19 -6.25
C ILE A 104 -0.45 8.67 -6.18
N PRO A 105 -1.74 9.06 -6.34
CA PRO A 105 -2.13 10.45 -6.16
C PRO A 105 -1.92 10.94 -4.72
N ALA A 106 -2.09 10.07 -3.72
CA ALA A 106 -1.79 10.40 -2.33
C ALA A 106 -0.32 10.82 -2.14
N ALA A 107 0.61 10.11 -2.78
CA ALA A 107 2.04 10.42 -2.72
C ALA A 107 2.36 11.80 -3.32
N ILE A 108 1.71 12.16 -4.43
CA ILE A 108 1.87 13.48 -5.06
C ILE A 108 1.40 14.59 -4.11
N ILE A 109 0.25 14.42 -3.45
CA ILE A 109 -0.26 15.39 -2.46
C ILE A 109 0.71 15.52 -1.28
N CYS A 110 1.31 14.41 -0.84
CA CYS A 110 2.24 14.37 0.30
C CYS A 110 3.60 15.05 0.02
N VAL A 111 3.87 15.50 -1.22
CA VAL A 111 5.02 16.34 -1.54
C VAL A 111 5.02 17.60 -0.67
N ALA A 112 3.84 18.21 -0.47
CA ALA A 112 3.70 19.37 0.41
C ALA A 112 4.15 19.00 1.84
N PRO A 113 5.12 19.72 2.44
CA PRO A 113 5.63 19.44 3.78
C PRO A 113 4.69 19.90 4.90
N ILE A 114 3.41 19.57 4.78
CA ILE A 114 2.37 19.89 5.75
C ILE A 114 1.96 18.59 6.43
N GLU A 115 2.39 18.41 7.67
CA GLU A 115 2.27 17.15 8.39
C GLU A 115 0.81 16.68 8.56
N PHE A 116 -0.09 17.60 8.90
CA PHE A 116 -1.51 17.31 9.01
C PHE A 116 -2.10 16.81 7.68
N LEU A 117 -1.74 17.44 6.56
CA LEU A 117 -2.19 17.03 5.23
C LEU A 117 -1.71 15.61 4.91
N ARG A 118 -0.43 15.31 5.14
CA ARG A 118 0.16 13.98 4.90
C ARG A 118 -0.57 12.88 5.66
N TRP A 119 -0.86 13.09 6.95
CA TRP A 119 -1.61 12.11 7.75
C TRP A 119 -3.01 11.86 7.20
N ILE A 120 -3.78 12.92 6.94
CA ILE A 120 -5.15 12.79 6.44
C ILE A 120 -5.17 12.15 5.05
N THR A 121 -4.24 12.52 4.17
CA THR A 121 -4.12 11.94 2.83
C THR A 121 -3.79 10.45 2.88
N ILE A 122 -2.82 10.02 3.69
CA ILE A 122 -2.48 8.59 3.82
C ILE A 122 -3.62 7.81 4.48
N LEU A 123 -4.29 8.38 5.49
CA LEU A 123 -5.45 7.76 6.13
C LEU A 123 -6.61 7.56 5.13
N ALA A 124 -6.90 8.58 4.30
CA ALA A 124 -7.91 8.47 3.26
C ALA A 124 -7.55 7.39 2.23
N ALA A 125 -6.30 7.37 1.76
CA ALA A 125 -5.82 6.34 0.85
C ALA A 125 -5.95 4.93 1.44
N PHE A 126 -5.59 4.75 2.72
CA PHE A 126 -5.78 3.50 3.45
C PHE A 126 -7.24 3.07 3.50
N VAL A 127 -8.16 3.97 3.88
CA VAL A 127 -9.59 3.62 3.98
C VAL A 127 -10.15 3.22 2.61
N ILE A 128 -9.79 3.95 1.54
CA ILE A 128 -10.24 3.64 0.17
C ILE A 128 -9.68 2.29 -0.29
N SER A 129 -8.38 2.05 -0.07
CA SER A 129 -7.69 0.83 -0.46
C SER A 129 -8.19 -0.39 0.32
N LEU A 130 -8.36 -0.27 1.64
CA LEU A 130 -8.90 -1.33 2.48
C LEU A 130 -10.34 -1.66 2.09
N LYS A 131 -11.16 -0.65 1.81
CA LYS A 131 -12.53 -0.83 1.33
C LYS A 131 -12.57 -1.58 -0.01
N PHE A 132 -11.60 -1.32 -0.90
CA PHE A 132 -11.47 -2.08 -2.14
C PHE A 132 -11.12 -3.55 -1.88
N ILE A 133 -10.12 -3.85 -1.05
CA ILE A 133 -9.73 -5.23 -0.73
C ILE A 133 -10.92 -5.97 -0.10
N THR A 134 -11.48 -5.40 0.97
CA THR A 134 -12.58 -6.02 1.73
C THR A 134 -13.79 -6.29 0.85
N ARG A 135 -14.20 -5.36 -0.03
CA ARG A 135 -15.32 -5.60 -0.96
C ARG A 135 -15.07 -6.75 -1.92
N ASN A 136 -13.83 -6.99 -2.34
CA ASN A 136 -13.53 -8.06 -3.29
C ASN A 136 -13.40 -9.44 -2.63
N VAL A 137 -13.05 -9.51 -1.34
CA VAL A 137 -12.88 -10.81 -0.65
C VAL A 137 -14.05 -11.18 0.26
N ARG A 138 -14.82 -10.20 0.76
CA ARG A 138 -15.83 -10.40 1.81
C ARG A 138 -16.89 -11.42 1.45
N ASP A 139 -17.51 -11.30 0.28
CA ASP A 139 -18.65 -12.15 -0.08
C ASP A 139 -18.24 -13.61 -0.29
N VAL A 140 -17.01 -13.84 -0.77
CA VAL A 140 -16.42 -15.18 -0.89
C VAL A 140 -16.11 -15.77 0.49
N ILE A 141 -15.59 -14.97 1.42
CA ILE A 141 -15.29 -15.41 2.78
C ILE A 141 -16.57 -15.80 3.52
N ILE A 142 -17.55 -14.90 3.61
CA ILE A 142 -18.75 -15.09 4.45
C ILE A 142 -19.60 -16.27 3.99
N ARG A 143 -19.55 -16.65 2.70
CA ARG A 143 -20.29 -17.81 2.17
C ARG A 143 -19.64 -19.15 2.48
N GLN A 144 -18.38 -19.18 2.89
CA GLN A 144 -17.60 -20.42 3.01
C GLN A 144 -17.09 -20.72 4.41
N VAL A 145 -17.05 -19.73 5.31
CA VAL A 145 -16.61 -19.91 6.70
C VAL A 145 -17.63 -19.32 7.67
N ASP A 146 -17.58 -19.75 8.92
CA ASP A 146 -18.40 -19.17 9.99
C ASP A 146 -18.07 -17.69 10.24
N GLU A 147 -19.02 -16.97 10.86
CA GLU A 147 -18.92 -15.54 11.10
C GLU A 147 -17.68 -15.14 11.91
N SER A 148 -17.29 -15.97 12.88
CA SER A 148 -16.14 -15.69 13.76
C SER A 148 -14.82 -15.76 12.98
N LYS A 149 -14.64 -16.79 12.13
CA LYS A 149 -13.48 -16.90 11.24
C LYS A 149 -13.49 -15.81 10.17
N ALA A 150 -14.65 -15.49 9.60
CA ALA A 150 -14.77 -14.41 8.63
C ALA A 150 -14.31 -13.07 9.21
N LEU A 151 -14.78 -12.74 10.41
CA LEU A 151 -14.36 -11.54 11.13
C LEU A 151 -12.85 -11.54 11.41
N MET A 152 -12.31 -12.65 11.90
CA MET A 152 -10.87 -12.80 12.16
C MET A 152 -10.03 -12.54 10.90
N ILE A 153 -10.40 -13.12 9.75
CA ILE A 153 -9.70 -12.91 8.48
C ILE A 153 -9.74 -11.43 8.07
N LEU A 154 -10.91 -10.79 8.14
CA LEU A 154 -11.07 -9.38 7.79
C LEU A 154 -10.26 -8.45 8.70
N VAL A 155 -10.19 -8.75 10.00
CA VAL A 155 -9.36 -8.02 10.97
C VAL A 155 -7.88 -8.16 10.63
N VAL A 156 -7.40 -9.36 10.31
CA VAL A 156 -6.00 -9.59 9.91
C VAL A 156 -5.65 -8.84 8.63
N VAL A 157 -6.51 -8.89 7.62
CA VAL A 157 -6.35 -8.11 6.37
C VAL A 157 -6.27 -6.62 6.67
N GLY A 158 -7.17 -6.10 7.51
CA GLY A 158 -7.18 -4.70 7.94
C GLY A 158 -5.90 -4.31 8.67
N ALA A 159 -5.41 -5.15 9.59
CA ALA A 159 -4.21 -4.90 10.37
C ALA A 159 -2.95 -4.87 9.49
N LEU A 160 -2.77 -5.85 8.59
CA LEU A 160 -1.65 -5.88 7.66
C LEU A 160 -1.64 -4.66 6.72
N HIS A 161 -2.82 -4.26 6.25
CA HIS A 161 -2.94 -3.09 5.37
C HIS A 161 -2.71 -1.78 6.13
N ALA A 162 -3.14 -1.69 7.38
CA ALA A 162 -2.85 -0.54 8.25
C ALA A 162 -1.36 -0.44 8.56
N ALA A 163 -0.69 -1.57 8.81
CA ALA A 163 0.75 -1.61 9.01
C ALA A 163 1.51 -1.10 7.79
N LEU A 164 1.09 -1.49 6.57
CA LEU A 164 1.64 -0.93 5.34
C LEU A 164 1.42 0.59 5.28
N ALA A 165 0.19 1.07 5.48
CA ALA A 165 -0.13 2.50 5.41
C ALA A 165 0.73 3.34 6.38
N LEU A 166 0.87 2.86 7.62
CA LEU A 166 1.70 3.49 8.64
C LEU A 166 3.18 3.50 8.23
N PHE A 167 3.69 2.37 7.73
CA PHE A 167 5.06 2.29 7.21
C PHE A 167 5.28 3.32 6.09
N LEU A 168 4.39 3.36 5.10
CA LEU A 168 4.47 4.30 3.97
C LEU A 168 4.47 5.75 4.44
N LYS A 169 3.62 6.10 5.42
CA LYS A 169 3.60 7.43 6.02
C LYS A 169 4.93 7.78 6.66
N ILE A 170 5.38 6.93 7.59
CA ILE A 170 6.51 7.22 8.48
C ILE A 170 7.82 7.21 7.70
N TYR A 171 8.03 6.23 6.82
CA TYR A 171 9.32 6.07 6.15
C TYR A 171 9.55 7.09 5.03
N PHE A 172 8.50 7.49 4.31
CA PHE A 172 8.65 8.39 3.15
C PHE A 172 8.50 9.87 3.51
N TYR A 173 7.67 10.21 4.51
CA TYR A 173 7.23 11.59 4.75
C TYR A 173 7.50 12.15 6.16
N ASN A 174 8.14 11.39 7.06
CA ASN A 174 8.82 11.94 8.24
C ASN A 174 10.33 12.05 7.97
#